data_AF-A0A1Y2H4Q8-F1
#
_entry.id   AF-A0A1Y2H4Q8-F1
#
_cell.length_a   1.000
_cell.length_b   1.000
_cell.length_c   1.000
_cell.angle_alpha   90.00
_cell.angle_beta   90.00
_cell.angle_gamma   90.00
#
_symmetry.space_group_name_H-M   'P 1'
#
loop_
_entity.id
_entity.type
_entity.pdbx_description
1 polymer ?
#
loop_
_entity_poly.entity_id
_entity_poly.type
_entity_poly.pdbx_seq_one_letter_code
_entity_poly.pdbx_strand_id
1 'polypeptide(L)'
;MITYGFLSLSMWAGCMAIVVYLAVVRKHSLVSIAERQWIVHLLAWGVPLLAINVPYVASRVSSRKEQFYGDAGLWCWVSEPWQEYRMILFYIPIWVVFFVTIIVYGLVIAEVNDAFKPEENVHMCFTLAETQCQRAAKLRLARRTAIHLLAYFFTYFAAFMNRFVIMETGRAFFGLFVIHGMSVGSVGIMWATAHFGDGILHRVYVARARKVAGAQQRGFVQ
;
A
#
# COMPACT_ATOMS: atom_id res chain seq x y z
N MET A 1 15.36 -6.09 -13.00
CA MET A 1 14.07 -5.61 -13.52
C MET A 1 12.95 -5.66 -12.46
N ILE A 2 12.79 -6.78 -11.75
CA ILE A 2 11.78 -6.95 -10.67
C ILE A 2 11.90 -5.90 -9.55
N THR A 3 13.12 -5.61 -9.08
CA THR A 3 13.38 -4.60 -8.03
C THR A 3 12.85 -3.23 -8.39
N TYR A 4 13.08 -2.79 -9.63
CA TYR A 4 12.60 -1.50 -10.12
C TYR A 4 11.07 -1.44 -10.09
N GLY A 5 10.40 -2.46 -10.61
CA GLY A 5 8.93 -2.52 -10.66
C GLY A 5 8.29 -2.45 -9.28
N PHE A 6 8.70 -3.33 -8.35
CA PHE A 6 8.11 -3.36 -7.00
C PHE A 6 8.45 -2.13 -6.16
N LEU A 7 9.68 -1.63 -6.25
CA LEU A 7 10.07 -0.42 -5.53
C LEU A 7 9.36 0.81 -6.10
N SER A 8 9.20 0.90 -7.43
CA SER A 8 8.44 1.99 -8.05
C SER A 8 6.97 1.93 -7.66
N LEU A 9 6.34 0.77 -7.71
CA LEU A 9 4.96 0.57 -7.27
C LEU A 9 4.76 1.03 -5.82
N SER A 10 5.72 0.68 -4.96
CA SER A 10 5.74 1.10 -3.56
C SER A 10 5.86 2.61 -3.41
N MET A 11 6.81 3.24 -4.12
CA MET A 11 7.00 4.69 -4.09
C MET A 11 5.77 5.42 -4.63
N TRP A 12 5.12 4.90 -5.67
CA TRP A 12 3.86 5.43 -6.20
C TRP A 12 2.76 5.44 -5.13
N ALA A 13 2.56 4.34 -4.40
CA ALA A 13 1.58 4.31 -3.32
C ALA A 13 1.89 5.33 -2.21
N GLY A 14 3.15 5.39 -1.76
CA GLY A 14 3.56 6.37 -0.74
C GLY A 14 3.34 7.82 -1.20
N CYS A 15 3.72 8.14 -2.44
CA CYS A 15 3.51 9.47 -3.00
C CYS A 15 2.03 9.80 -3.15
N MET A 16 1.19 8.84 -3.56
CA MET A 16 -0.26 9.05 -3.63
C MET A 16 -0.87 9.28 -2.24
N ALA A 17 -0.39 8.61 -1.20
CA ALA A 17 -0.80 8.88 0.17
C ALA A 17 -0.45 10.34 0.57
N ILE A 18 0.77 10.80 0.24
CA ILE A 18 1.19 12.19 0.50
C ILE A 18 0.32 13.19 -0.28
N VAL A 19 -0.01 12.91 -1.54
CA VAL A 19 -0.91 13.76 -2.34
C VAL A 19 -2.28 13.89 -1.68
N VAL A 20 -2.85 12.78 -1.19
CA VAL A 20 -4.13 12.80 -0.45
C VAL A 20 -4.00 13.64 0.83
N TYR A 21 -2.88 13.53 1.55
CA TYR A 21 -2.62 14.35 2.73
C TYR A 21 -2.53 15.86 2.41
N LEU A 22 -1.84 16.23 1.33
CA LEU A 22 -1.77 17.62 0.91
C LEU A 22 -3.14 18.17 0.52
N ALA A 23 -3.97 17.36 -0.14
CA ALA A 23 -5.32 17.75 -0.54
C ALA A 23 -6.27 17.88 0.66
N VAL A 24 -6.25 16.93 1.60
CA VAL A 24 -7.23 16.84 2.69
C VAL A 24 -6.79 17.65 3.91
N VAL A 25 -5.56 17.45 4.38
CA VAL A 25 -5.06 18.05 5.64
C VAL A 25 -4.50 19.44 5.38
N ARG A 26 -3.67 19.60 4.35
CA ARG A 26 -3.09 20.91 4.02
C ARG A 26 -4.01 21.78 3.19
N LYS A 27 -5.13 21.23 2.68
CA LYS A 27 -6.15 21.94 1.88
C LYS A 27 -5.54 22.65 0.67
N HIS A 28 -4.48 22.09 0.10
CA HIS A 28 -3.90 22.60 -1.14
C HIS A 28 -4.89 22.44 -2.28
N SER A 29 -4.96 23.43 -3.18
CA SER A 29 -5.79 23.31 -4.38
C SER A 29 -5.27 22.19 -5.29
N LEU A 30 -6.20 21.49 -5.96
CA LEU A 30 -5.84 20.42 -6.90
C LEU A 30 -4.96 20.94 -8.05
N VAL A 31 -5.11 22.21 -8.42
CA VAL A 31 -4.27 22.89 -9.42
C VAL A 31 -2.82 22.99 -8.92
N SER A 32 -2.61 23.44 -7.68
CA SER A 32 -1.26 23.54 -7.11
C SER A 32 -0.58 22.18 -6.95
N ILE A 33 -1.36 21.13 -6.64
CA ILE A 33 -0.85 19.75 -6.60
C ILE A 33 -0.45 19.29 -8.01
N ALA A 34 -1.27 19.59 -9.03
CA ALA A 34 -1.00 19.24 -10.41
C ALA A 34 0.33 19.85 -10.91
N GLU A 35 0.58 21.12 -10.62
CA GLU A 35 1.83 21.81 -10.98
C GLU A 35 3.08 21.15 -10.36
N ARG A 36 2.94 20.44 -9.24
CA ARG A 36 4.03 19.75 -8.54
C ARG A 36 4.08 18.24 -8.80
N GLN A 37 3.24 17.72 -9.69
CA GLN A 37 3.20 16.28 -10.02
C GLN A 37 4.54 15.75 -10.55
N TRP A 38 5.35 16.59 -11.17
CA TRP A 38 6.69 16.20 -11.65
C TRP A 38 7.58 15.67 -10.51
N ILE A 39 7.43 16.17 -9.28
CA ILE A 39 8.17 15.69 -8.11
C ILE A 39 7.77 14.27 -7.76
N VAL A 40 6.46 13.96 -7.84
CA VAL A 40 5.94 12.60 -7.61
C VAL A 40 6.52 11.64 -8.64
N HIS A 41 6.54 12.01 -9.92
CA HIS A 41 7.16 11.22 -10.97
C HIS A 41 8.66 11.02 -10.76
N LEU A 42 9.38 12.09 -10.40
CA LEU A 42 10.81 12.04 -10.12
C LEU A 42 11.13 11.06 -8.99
N LEU A 43 10.37 11.08 -7.90
CA LEU A 43 10.58 10.18 -6.77
C LEU A 43 10.17 8.75 -7.10
N ALA A 44 9.00 8.57 -7.71
CA ALA A 44 8.44 7.25 -7.98
C ALA A 44 9.19 6.46 -9.06
N TRP A 45 9.92 7.14 -9.96
CA TRP A 45 10.76 6.49 -10.96
C TRP A 45 12.26 6.60 -10.66
N GLY A 46 12.71 7.75 -10.15
CA GLY A 46 14.12 8.04 -9.89
C GLY A 46 14.71 7.22 -8.75
N VAL A 47 14.03 7.12 -7.61
CA VAL A 47 14.53 6.32 -6.46
C VAL A 47 14.70 4.84 -6.85
N PRO A 48 13.72 4.18 -7.51
CA PRO A 48 13.91 2.83 -8.02
C PRO A 48 15.02 2.69 -9.08
N LEU A 49 15.20 3.70 -9.93
CA LEU A 49 16.27 3.74 -10.92
C LEU A 49 17.64 3.77 -10.24
N LEU A 50 17.80 4.55 -9.17
CA LEU A 50 19.04 4.58 -8.38
C LEU A 50 19.26 3.23 -7.68
N ALA A 51 18.23 2.67 -7.07
CA ALA A 51 18.32 1.40 -6.34
C ALA A 51 18.77 0.22 -7.21
N ILE A 52 18.42 0.21 -8.51
CA ILE A 52 18.91 -0.83 -9.43
C ILE A 52 20.34 -0.56 -9.94
N ASN A 53 20.74 0.70 -10.11
CA ASN A 53 22.04 1.05 -10.68
C ASN A 53 23.19 1.10 -9.66
N VAL A 54 22.93 1.47 -8.40
CA VAL A 54 23.94 1.49 -7.32
C VAL A 54 24.68 0.14 -7.19
N PRO A 55 23.97 -1.01 -7.13
CA PRO A 55 24.52 -2.35 -7.29
C PRO A 55 25.53 -2.55 -8.41
N TYR A 56 25.16 -2.13 -9.61
CA TYR A 56 25.96 -2.32 -10.80
C TYR A 56 27.26 -1.53 -10.69
N VAL A 57 27.19 -0.27 -10.23
CA VAL A 57 28.38 0.57 -10.01
C VAL A 57 29.25 -0.01 -8.88
N ALA A 58 28.65 -0.42 -7.77
CA ALA A 58 29.38 -1.00 -6.63
C ALA A 58 30.15 -2.27 -7.03
N SER A 59 29.54 -3.11 -7.89
CA SER A 59 30.19 -4.34 -8.38
C SER A 59 31.42 -4.08 -9.25
N ARG A 60 31.50 -2.92 -9.91
CA ARG A 60 32.65 -2.53 -10.76
C ARG A 60 33.81 -1.96 -9.96
N VAL A 61 33.53 -1.40 -8.78
CA VAL A 61 34.52 -0.77 -7.89
C VAL A 61 35.04 -1.77 -6.84
N SER A 62 34.23 -2.78 -6.52
CA SER A 62 34.57 -3.82 -5.57
C SER A 62 35.69 -4.75 -6.03
N SER A 63 36.56 -5.17 -5.11
CA SER A 63 37.58 -6.22 -5.32
C SER A 63 37.02 -7.65 -5.33
N ARG A 64 35.75 -7.84 -4.94
CA ARG A 64 35.04 -9.13 -5.00
C ARG A 64 34.87 -9.57 -6.46
N LYS A 65 35.22 -10.82 -6.77
CA LYS A 65 35.15 -11.39 -8.12
C LYS A 65 33.76 -11.99 -8.43
N GLU A 66 32.92 -12.16 -7.41
CA GLU A 66 31.60 -12.74 -7.51
C GLU A 66 30.65 -11.83 -8.28
N GLN A 67 29.94 -12.40 -9.25
CA GLN A 67 28.95 -11.68 -10.04
C GLN A 67 27.86 -11.10 -9.13
N PHE A 68 27.54 -9.82 -9.32
CA PHE A 68 26.53 -9.14 -8.50
C PHE A 68 25.11 -9.63 -8.77
N TYR A 69 24.78 -9.89 -10.03
CA TYR A 69 23.51 -10.50 -10.42
C TYR A 69 23.71 -11.98 -10.72
N GLY A 70 22.81 -12.80 -10.22
CA GLY A 70 22.85 -14.25 -10.39
C GLY A 70 21.58 -14.90 -9.89
N ASP A 71 21.61 -16.22 -9.76
CA ASP A 71 20.50 -16.95 -9.18
C ASP A 71 20.33 -16.58 -7.70
N ALA A 72 19.09 -16.23 -7.32
CA ALA A 72 18.70 -15.92 -5.95
C ALA A 72 17.65 -16.91 -5.43
N GLY A 73 17.50 -18.06 -6.08
CA GLY A 73 16.63 -19.18 -5.73
C GLY A 73 15.27 -19.16 -6.42
N LEU A 74 14.57 -18.01 -6.40
CA LEU A 74 13.25 -17.88 -7.06
C LEU A 74 13.32 -17.22 -8.45
N TRP A 75 14.27 -16.32 -8.65
CA TRP A 75 14.47 -15.57 -9.89
C TRP A 75 15.89 -15.00 -9.92
N CYS A 76 16.31 -14.54 -11.11
CA CYS A 76 17.59 -13.84 -11.26
C CYS A 76 17.54 -12.47 -10.57
N TRP A 77 18.39 -12.28 -9.57
CA TRP A 77 18.45 -11.06 -8.75
C TRP A 77 19.86 -10.81 -8.22
N VAL A 78 20.01 -9.93 -7.23
CA VAL A 78 21.27 -9.76 -6.48
C VAL A 78 21.68 -11.13 -5.95
N SER A 79 22.90 -11.57 -6.21
CA SER A 79 23.40 -12.90 -5.84
C SER A 79 23.63 -13.02 -4.32
N GLU A 80 23.83 -14.23 -3.85
CA GLU A 80 24.01 -14.52 -2.41
C GLU A 80 25.20 -13.80 -1.76
N PRO A 81 26.39 -13.67 -2.39
CA PRO A 81 27.52 -12.93 -1.81
C PRO A 81 27.25 -11.46 -1.54
N TRP A 82 26.17 -10.91 -2.13
CA TRP A 82 25.77 -9.50 -2.06
C TRP A 82 24.37 -9.35 -1.43
N GLN A 83 23.91 -10.37 -0.69
CA GLN A 83 22.55 -10.42 -0.18
C GLN A 83 22.17 -9.27 0.78
N GLU A 84 23.13 -8.63 1.43
CA GLU A 84 22.94 -7.42 2.24
C GLU A 84 22.31 -6.28 1.43
N TYR A 85 22.67 -6.16 0.15
CA TYR A 85 22.12 -5.15 -0.75
C TYR A 85 20.63 -5.39 -1.06
N ARG A 86 20.16 -6.65 -0.95
CA ARG A 86 18.72 -6.97 -1.05
C ARG A 86 17.94 -6.28 0.06
N MET A 87 18.49 -6.21 1.27
CA MET A 87 17.81 -5.55 2.40
C MET A 87 17.90 -4.03 2.27
N ILE A 88 19.11 -3.52 2.05
CA ILE A 88 19.37 -2.07 2.05
C ILE A 88 18.66 -1.36 0.89
N LEU A 89 18.68 -1.93 -0.32
CA LEU A 89 18.20 -1.24 -1.51
C LEU A 89 16.76 -1.59 -1.89
N PHE A 90 16.16 -2.60 -1.27
CA PHE A 90 14.81 -3.05 -1.61
C PHE A 90 13.89 -3.11 -0.40
N TYR A 91 14.14 -4.02 0.55
CA TYR A 91 13.20 -4.23 1.65
C TYR A 91 13.12 -3.05 2.61
N ILE A 92 14.25 -2.46 3.01
CA ILE A 92 14.27 -1.31 3.94
C ILE A 92 13.49 -0.11 3.34
N PRO A 93 13.76 0.34 2.11
CA PRO A 93 12.98 1.40 1.47
C PRO A 93 11.48 1.10 1.41
N ILE A 94 11.09 -0.15 1.09
CA ILE A 94 9.69 -0.58 1.05
C ILE A 94 9.04 -0.44 2.43
N TRP A 95 9.69 -0.91 3.49
CA TRP A 95 9.17 -0.79 4.84
C TRP A 95 9.09 0.66 5.32
N VAL A 96 10.07 1.49 4.98
CA VAL A 96 10.04 2.93 5.28
C VAL A 96 8.81 3.56 4.62
N VAL A 97 8.56 3.29 3.34
CA VAL A 97 7.36 3.80 2.64
C VAL A 97 6.08 3.29 3.28
N PHE A 98 6.03 2.01 3.68
CA PHE A 98 4.89 1.44 4.37
C PHE A 98 4.56 2.19 5.67
N PHE A 99 5.55 2.42 6.54
CA PHE A 99 5.34 3.15 7.79
C PHE A 99 4.95 4.61 7.56
N VAL A 100 5.58 5.29 6.61
CA VAL A 100 5.19 6.65 6.20
C VAL A 100 3.73 6.65 5.73
N THR A 101 3.33 5.67 4.94
CA THR A 101 1.95 5.56 4.43
C THR A 101 0.94 5.35 5.56
N ILE A 102 1.27 4.54 6.57
CA ILE A 102 0.44 4.37 7.78
C ILE A 102 0.25 5.70 8.49
N ILE A 103 1.34 6.43 8.76
CA ILE A 103 1.30 7.72 9.47
C ILE A 103 0.46 8.72 8.68
N VAL A 104 0.72 8.85 7.38
CA VAL A 104 0.02 9.81 6.51
C VAL A 104 -1.47 9.51 6.44
N TYR A 105 -1.88 8.25 6.24
CA TYR A 105 -3.32 7.92 6.24
C TYR A 105 -3.96 8.07 7.62
N GLY A 106 -3.22 7.80 8.71
CA GLY A 106 -3.68 8.09 10.06
C GLY A 106 -4.01 9.57 10.25
N LEU A 107 -3.13 10.47 9.79
CA LEU A 107 -3.34 11.93 9.84
C LEU A 107 -4.54 12.36 8.97
N VAL A 108 -4.68 11.80 7.78
CA VAL A 108 -5.82 12.08 6.89
C VAL A 108 -7.14 11.67 7.55
N ILE A 109 -7.19 10.47 8.15
CA ILE A 109 -8.39 9.98 8.84
C ILE A 109 -8.71 10.84 10.06
N ALA A 110 -7.70 11.28 10.82
CA ALA A 110 -7.89 12.18 11.96
C ALA A 110 -8.49 13.53 11.53
N GLU A 111 -7.93 14.20 10.51
CA GLU A 111 -8.47 15.46 9.98
C GLU A 111 -9.91 15.29 9.48
N VAL A 112 -10.19 14.21 8.74
CA VAL A 112 -11.54 13.91 8.25
C VAL A 112 -12.50 13.67 9.43
N ASN A 113 -12.04 13.05 10.52
CA ASN A 113 -12.88 12.86 11.69
C ASN A 113 -13.20 14.19 12.38
N ASP A 114 -12.22 15.08 12.51
CA ASP A 114 -12.36 16.40 13.12
C ASP A 114 -13.22 17.36 12.28
N ALA A 115 -13.04 17.36 10.95
CA ALA A 115 -13.79 18.21 10.03
C ALA A 115 -15.30 17.90 9.97
N PHE A 116 -15.69 16.68 10.34
CA PHE A 116 -17.07 16.19 10.29
C PHE A 116 -17.59 15.83 11.69
N LYS A 117 -17.19 16.59 12.72
CA LYS A 117 -17.83 16.51 14.04
C LYS A 117 -19.26 17.05 13.91
N PRO A 118 -20.30 16.32 14.34
CA PRO A 118 -21.67 16.81 14.28
C PRO A 118 -21.79 18.04 15.17
N GLU A 119 -22.14 19.17 14.59
CA GLU A 119 -22.50 20.36 15.34
C GLU A 119 -23.90 20.13 15.95
N GLU A 120 -24.01 20.24 17.27
CA GLU A 120 -25.18 19.76 18.04
C GLU A 120 -26.49 20.52 17.77
N ASN A 121 -26.48 21.62 17.00
CA ASN A 121 -27.54 22.64 17.05
C ASN A 121 -28.21 23.08 15.73
N VAL A 122 -28.21 22.33 14.62
CA VAL A 122 -28.92 22.78 13.39
C VAL A 122 -29.60 21.64 12.59
N HIS A 123 -30.92 21.77 12.36
CA HIS A 123 -31.78 21.05 11.39
C HIS A 123 -31.74 19.50 11.31
N MET A 124 -32.51 18.84 12.17
CA MET A 124 -32.51 17.37 12.42
C MET A 124 -32.88 16.42 11.25
N CYS A 125 -33.60 16.82 10.20
CA CYS A 125 -34.02 15.87 9.13
C CYS A 125 -33.11 15.90 7.89
N PHE A 126 -32.71 17.08 7.43
CA PHE A 126 -31.72 17.24 6.35
C PHE A 126 -30.34 16.72 6.80
N THR A 127 -29.98 16.95 8.06
CA THR A 127 -28.74 16.45 8.64
C THR A 127 -28.67 14.93 8.71
N LEU A 128 -29.77 14.18 8.84
CA LEU A 128 -29.68 12.70 8.88
C LEU A 128 -29.15 12.13 7.56
N ALA A 129 -29.67 12.61 6.43
CA ALA A 129 -29.21 12.17 5.10
C ALA A 129 -27.78 12.63 4.80
N GLU A 130 -27.43 13.87 5.17
CA GLU A 130 -26.07 14.41 5.02
C GLU A 130 -25.05 13.66 5.91
N THR A 131 -25.39 13.42 7.18
CA THR A 131 -24.58 12.67 8.14
C THR A 131 -24.39 11.22 7.71
N GLN A 132 -25.43 10.58 7.13
CA GLN A 132 -25.31 9.24 6.54
C GLN A 132 -24.35 9.21 5.36
N CYS A 133 -24.42 10.21 4.46
CA CYS A 133 -23.51 10.33 3.31
C CYS A 133 -22.05 10.54 3.76
N GLN A 134 -21.83 11.42 4.73
CA GLN A 134 -20.52 11.68 5.34
C GLN A 134 -19.95 10.43 6.01
N ARG A 135 -20.75 9.72 6.82
CA ARG A 135 -20.33 8.46 7.46
C ARG A 135 -19.97 7.40 6.43
N ALA A 136 -20.76 7.28 5.36
CA ALA A 136 -20.46 6.36 4.27
C ALA A 136 -19.15 6.75 3.55
N ALA A 137 -18.87 8.03 3.35
CA ALA A 137 -17.61 8.50 2.77
C ALA A 137 -16.40 8.18 3.66
N LYS A 138 -16.51 8.43 4.97
CA LYS A 138 -15.48 8.07 5.97
C LYS A 138 -15.16 6.58 5.95
N LEU A 139 -16.19 5.73 6.00
CA LEU A 139 -16.02 4.28 5.99
C LEU A 139 -15.44 3.78 4.67
N ARG A 140 -15.81 4.37 3.53
CA ARG A 140 -15.20 4.03 2.22
C ARG A 140 -13.71 4.35 2.22
N LEU A 141 -13.31 5.52 2.70
CA LEU A 141 -11.90 5.92 2.79
C LEU A 141 -11.10 5.01 3.74
N ALA A 142 -11.60 4.80 4.96
CA ALA A 142 -10.96 3.94 5.95
C ALA A 142 -10.83 2.49 5.46
N ARG A 143 -11.86 1.97 4.80
CA ARG A 143 -11.83 0.62 4.24
C ARG A 143 -10.83 0.48 3.10
N ARG A 144 -10.81 1.43 2.16
CA ARG A 144 -9.87 1.41 1.02
C ARG A 144 -8.42 1.46 1.49
N THR A 145 -8.12 2.37 2.42
CA THR A 145 -6.78 2.51 3.01
C THR A 145 -6.39 1.27 3.81
N ALA A 146 -7.30 0.69 4.60
CA ALA A 146 -7.04 -0.55 5.34
C ALA A 146 -6.74 -1.74 4.41
N ILE A 147 -7.55 -1.96 3.37
CA ILE A 147 -7.32 -3.05 2.40
C ILE A 147 -5.96 -2.87 1.71
N HIS A 148 -5.63 -1.64 1.32
CA HIS A 148 -4.34 -1.33 0.72
C HIS A 148 -3.17 -1.65 1.67
N LEU A 149 -3.23 -1.21 2.93
CA LEU A 149 -2.18 -1.47 3.92
C LEU A 149 -2.03 -2.97 4.24
N LEU A 150 -3.14 -3.70 4.33
CA LEU A 150 -3.11 -5.15 4.53
C LEU A 150 -2.48 -5.87 3.33
N ALA A 151 -2.89 -5.52 2.11
CA ALA A 151 -2.31 -6.04 0.89
C ALA A 151 -0.79 -5.77 0.83
N TYR A 152 -0.38 -4.54 1.15
CA TYR A 152 1.02 -4.14 1.19
C TYR A 152 1.81 -4.98 2.20
N PHE A 153 1.30 -5.11 3.43
CA PHE A 153 1.96 -5.87 4.49
C PHE A 153 2.16 -7.33 4.09
N PHE A 154 1.10 -8.04 3.70
CA PHE A 154 1.19 -9.47 3.38
C PHE A 154 2.05 -9.76 2.15
N THR A 155 2.06 -8.85 1.18
CA THR A 155 2.93 -8.93 0.00
C THR A 155 4.41 -8.98 0.40
N TYR A 156 4.86 -8.02 1.22
CA TYR A 156 6.29 -7.85 1.48
C TYR A 156 6.77 -8.55 2.75
N PHE A 157 5.89 -8.82 3.71
CA PHE A 157 6.23 -9.50 4.96
C PHE A 157 6.76 -10.91 4.73
N ALA A 158 6.06 -11.72 3.94
CA ALA A 158 6.49 -13.07 3.59
C ALA A 158 7.87 -13.08 2.92
N ALA A 159 8.07 -12.18 1.96
CA ALA A 159 9.33 -12.02 1.22
C ALA A 159 10.48 -11.59 2.14
N PHE A 160 10.23 -10.59 3.00
CA PHE A 160 11.20 -10.08 3.96
C PHE A 160 11.58 -11.15 4.98
N MET A 161 10.62 -11.84 5.59
CA MET A 161 10.86 -12.91 6.56
C MET A 161 11.68 -14.05 5.95
N ASN A 162 11.33 -14.53 4.74
CA ASN A 162 12.09 -15.57 4.07
C ASN A 162 13.56 -15.17 3.89
N ARG A 163 13.82 -13.93 3.45
CA ARG A 163 15.20 -13.45 3.23
C ARG A 163 15.94 -13.15 4.52
N PHE A 164 15.26 -12.65 5.55
CA PHE A 164 15.83 -12.39 6.86
C PHE A 164 16.29 -13.68 7.53
N VAL A 165 15.44 -14.72 7.51
CA VAL A 165 15.78 -16.03 8.08
C VAL A 165 16.98 -16.66 7.36
N ILE A 166 17.05 -16.58 6.02
CA ILE A 166 18.19 -17.09 5.25
C ILE A 166 19.48 -16.35 5.63
N MET A 167 19.42 -15.03 5.78
CA MET A 167 20.58 -14.21 6.15
C MET A 167 21.10 -14.55 7.56
N GLU A 168 20.20 -14.74 8.53
CA GLU A 168 20.59 -14.97 9.93
C GLU A 168 21.01 -16.43 10.18
N THR A 169 20.31 -17.39 9.58
CA THR A 169 20.50 -18.83 9.86
C THR A 169 21.39 -19.53 8.84
N GLY A 170 21.62 -18.91 7.67
CA GLY A 170 22.30 -19.54 6.53
C GLY A 170 21.54 -20.70 5.90
N ARG A 171 20.27 -20.95 6.30
CA ARG A 171 19.48 -22.10 5.86
C ARG A 171 18.23 -21.67 5.11
N ALA A 172 17.99 -22.31 3.97
CA ALA A 172 16.77 -22.16 3.19
C ALA A 172 15.68 -23.11 3.69
N PHE A 173 14.51 -22.57 4.03
CA PHE A 173 13.32 -23.37 4.34
C PHE A 173 12.36 -23.36 3.16
N PHE A 174 12.05 -24.55 2.64
CA PHE A 174 11.18 -24.69 1.46
C PHE A 174 9.81 -24.02 1.66
N GLY A 175 9.19 -24.16 2.82
CA GLY A 175 7.88 -23.54 3.11
C GLY A 175 7.89 -22.02 3.00
N LEU A 176 8.95 -21.36 3.52
CA LEU A 176 9.10 -19.91 3.42
C LEU A 176 9.35 -19.46 1.97
N PHE A 177 10.06 -20.28 1.18
CA PHE A 177 10.26 -20.04 -0.25
C PHE A 177 8.94 -20.08 -1.04
N VAL A 178 8.06 -21.06 -0.77
CA VAL A 178 6.75 -21.17 -1.40
C VAL A 178 5.88 -19.97 -1.05
N ILE A 179 5.79 -19.61 0.25
CA ILE A 179 5.00 -18.47 0.72
C ILE A 179 5.52 -17.16 0.11
N HIS A 180 6.85 -17.00 0.01
CA HIS A 180 7.47 -15.86 -0.67
C HIS A 180 7.10 -15.80 -2.16
N GLY A 181 7.20 -16.90 -2.89
CA GLY A 181 6.82 -16.94 -4.31
C GLY A 181 5.34 -16.59 -4.51
N MET A 182 4.44 -17.13 -3.69
CA MET A 182 3.00 -16.88 -3.77
C MET A 182 2.62 -15.43 -3.40
N SER A 183 3.21 -14.88 -2.34
CA SER A 183 2.94 -13.50 -1.91
C SER A 183 3.38 -12.48 -2.94
N VAL A 184 4.58 -12.62 -3.50
CA VAL A 184 5.10 -11.71 -4.53
C VAL A 184 4.38 -11.92 -5.87
N GLY A 185 4.00 -13.16 -6.21
CA GLY A 185 3.21 -13.42 -7.41
C GLY A 185 1.77 -12.85 -7.35
N SER A 186 1.22 -12.69 -6.14
CA SER A 186 -0.15 -12.20 -5.94
C SER A 186 -0.28 -10.69 -5.80
N VAL A 187 0.82 -9.91 -5.88
CA VAL A 187 0.81 -8.43 -5.78
C VAL A 187 -0.25 -7.83 -6.72
N GLY A 188 -0.28 -8.24 -7.99
CA GLY A 188 -1.25 -7.68 -8.95
C GLY A 188 -2.70 -7.88 -8.52
N ILE A 189 -3.03 -9.07 -7.99
CA ILE A 189 -4.36 -9.40 -7.48
C ILE A 189 -4.67 -8.59 -6.23
N MET A 190 -3.72 -8.50 -5.29
CA MET A 190 -3.89 -7.76 -4.03
C MET A 190 -4.07 -6.26 -4.25
N TRP A 191 -3.41 -5.69 -5.26
CA TRP A 191 -3.60 -4.28 -5.63
C TRP A 191 -4.91 -4.04 -6.39
N ALA A 192 -5.31 -4.99 -7.24
CA ALA A 192 -6.61 -4.95 -7.90
C ALA A 192 -7.76 -5.03 -6.89
N THR A 193 -7.67 -5.87 -5.86
CA THR A 193 -8.69 -5.93 -4.80
C THR A 193 -8.73 -4.66 -3.97
N ALA A 194 -7.59 -4.02 -3.70
CA ALA A 194 -7.57 -2.71 -3.04
C ALA A 194 -8.28 -1.61 -3.84
N HIS A 195 -8.17 -1.64 -5.18
CA HIS A 195 -8.76 -0.62 -6.04
C HIS A 195 -10.23 -0.89 -6.39
N PHE A 196 -10.55 -2.11 -6.82
CA PHE A 196 -11.88 -2.51 -7.28
C PHE A 196 -12.76 -3.12 -6.19
N GLY A 197 -12.17 -3.62 -5.09
CA GLY A 197 -12.89 -4.30 -4.03
C GLY A 197 -13.92 -3.42 -3.33
N ASP A 198 -13.74 -2.09 -3.32
CA ASP A 198 -14.72 -1.15 -2.78
C ASP A 198 -16.08 -1.22 -3.50
N GLY A 199 -16.06 -1.40 -4.82
CA GLY A 199 -17.28 -1.55 -5.62
C GLY A 199 -18.02 -2.85 -5.33
N ILE A 200 -17.28 -3.95 -5.14
CA ILE A 200 -17.84 -5.26 -4.80
C ILE A 200 -18.41 -5.24 -3.37
N LEU A 201 -17.63 -4.75 -2.40
CA LEU A 201 -18.04 -4.64 -1.00
C LEU A 201 -19.21 -3.67 -0.82
N HIS A 202 -19.28 -2.59 -1.59
CA HIS A 202 -20.44 -1.70 -1.62
C HIS A 202 -21.70 -2.42 -2.10
N ARG A 203 -21.62 -3.20 -3.20
CA ARG A 203 -22.76 -4.00 -3.69
C ARG A 203 -23.22 -5.04 -2.67
N VAL A 204 -22.29 -5.72 -2.00
CA VAL A 204 -22.61 -6.70 -0.94
C VAL A 204 -23.27 -6.02 0.26
N TYR A 205 -22.76 -4.87 0.69
CA TYR A 205 -23.35 -4.09 1.79
C TYR A 205 -24.79 -3.65 1.45
N VAL A 206 -25.01 -3.09 0.26
CA VAL A 206 -26.34 -2.68 -0.22
C VAL A 206 -27.29 -3.88 -0.31
N ALA A 207 -26.82 -5.02 -0.82
CA ALA A 207 -27.63 -6.24 -0.89
C ALA A 207 -28.03 -6.74 0.50
N ARG A 208 -27.12 -6.66 1.49
CA ARG A 208 -27.38 -7.04 2.88
C ARG A 208 -28.35 -6.07 3.56
N ALA A 209 -28.20 -4.76 3.34
CA ALA A 209 -29.11 -3.74 3.86
C ALA A 209 -30.54 -3.92 3.30
N ARG A 210 -30.68 -4.22 2.00
CA ARG A 210 -31.98 -4.54 1.38
C ARG A 210 -32.62 -5.79 1.96
N LYS A 211 -31.83 -6.85 2.24
CA LYS A 211 -32.33 -8.07 2.89
C LYS A 211 -32.85 -7.80 4.31
N VAL A 212 -32.16 -6.96 5.09
CA VAL A 212 -32.60 -6.58 6.45
C VAL A 212 -33.88 -5.74 6.39
N ALA A 213 -33.95 -4.73 5.52
CA ALA A 213 -35.15 -3.91 5.34
C ALA A 213 -36.37 -4.75 4.88
N GLY A 214 -36.16 -5.68 3.95
CA GLY A 214 -37.21 -6.59 3.48
C GLY A 214 -37.60 -7.71 4.46
N ALA A 215 -36.78 -7.98 5.48
CA ALA A 215 -37.14 -8.87 6.59
C ALA A 215 -37.94 -8.11 7.66
N GLN A 216 -37.58 -6.85 7.92
CA GLN A 216 -38.27 -5.98 8.88
C GLN A 216 -39.68 -5.58 8.41
N GLN A 217 -39.89 -5.38 7.10
CA GLN A 217 -41.23 -5.21 6.52
C GLN A 217 -42.11 -6.47 6.59
N ARG A 218 -41.52 -7.67 6.61
CA ARG A 218 -42.27 -8.93 6.72
C ARG A 218 -42.65 -9.30 8.16
N GLY A 219 -41.88 -8.84 9.16
CA GLY A 219 -42.21 -9.03 10.57
C GLY A 219 -43.24 -8.03 11.14
N PHE A 220 -43.59 -6.98 10.40
CA PHE A 220 -44.62 -5.99 10.79
C PHE A 220 -46.01 -6.30 10.21
N VAL A 221 -46.13 -7.33 9.38
CA VAL A 221 -47.37 -7.74 8.68
C VAL A 221 -47.95 -9.03 9.28
N GLN A 222 -47.44 -9.48 10.44
CA GLN A 222 -48.02 -10.53 11.28
C GLN A 222 -48.38 -9.93 12.64
#